data_AF-A0A286AYN3-F1
#
_entry.id   AF-A0A286AYN3-F1
#
_cell.length_a   1.000
_cell.length_b   1.000
_cell.length_c   1.000
_cell.angle_alpha   90.00
_cell.angle_beta   90.00
_cell.angle_gamma   90.00
#
_symmetry.space_group_name_H-M   'P 1'
#
loop_
_entity.id
_entity.type
_entity.pdbx_description
1 polymer ?
#
loop_
_entity_poly.entity_id
_entity_poly.type
_entity_poly.pdbx_seq_one_letter_code
_entity_poly.pdbx_strand_id
1 'polypeptide(L)'
;MNGHKIICGSLAGACVAGAIAMLARAHPAIAPPDLFFSGLFVFFVFVFLWAGWWDEAVNDNAQPSLAERTVATGWLWMRRLVCWGGAFVCLLIAASMFVEGIQPGQVPAVVLAVSVGGVLIWAGLKGSGRVRGMSDDAAVHAERRKRYGWWF
;
A
#
# COMPACT_ATOMS: atom_id res chain seq x y z
N MET A 1 -4.33 -24.50 0.35
CA MET A 1 -3.36 -23.37 0.36
C MET A 1 -1.91 -23.86 0.22
N ASN A 2 -1.25 -23.55 -0.91
CA ASN A 2 0.14 -23.96 -1.18
C ASN A 2 1.12 -23.04 -0.43
N GLY A 3 1.74 -23.53 0.65
CA GLY A 3 2.70 -22.77 1.46
C GLY A 3 3.84 -22.12 0.66
N HIS A 4 4.19 -22.71 -0.49
CA HIS A 4 5.13 -22.15 -1.45
C HIS A 4 4.79 -20.72 -1.89
N LYS A 5 3.51 -20.40 -2.11
CA LYS A 5 3.11 -19.06 -2.57
C LYS A 5 3.38 -18.00 -1.48
N ILE A 6 3.09 -18.31 -0.21
CA ILE A 6 3.34 -17.41 0.94
C ILE A 6 4.82 -17.08 1.05
N ILE A 7 5.66 -18.10 0.92
CA ILE A 7 7.11 -17.97 0.97
C ILE A 7 7.61 -17.06 -0.16
N CYS A 8 7.11 -17.23 -1.40
CA CYS A 8 7.49 -16.37 -2.53
C CYS A 8 7.08 -14.91 -2.32
N GLY A 9 5.88 -14.66 -1.78
CA GLY A 9 5.46 -13.30 -1.41
C GLY A 9 6.44 -12.71 -0.41
N SER A 10 6.64 -13.36 0.73
CA SER A 10 7.52 -12.87 1.81
C SER A 10 8.95 -12.62 1.33
N LEU A 11 9.48 -13.46 0.42
CA LEU A 11 10.77 -13.26 -0.23
C LEU A 11 10.80 -12.00 -1.09
N ALA A 12 9.76 -11.72 -1.89
CA ALA A 12 9.69 -10.49 -2.68
C ALA A 12 9.72 -9.25 -1.78
N GLY A 13 9.04 -9.28 -0.63
CA GLY A 13 9.10 -8.20 0.36
C GLY A 13 10.48 -8.00 0.98
N ALA A 14 11.16 -9.10 1.33
CA ALA A 14 12.54 -9.04 1.82
C ALA A 14 13.53 -8.50 0.77
N CYS A 15 13.36 -8.87 -0.50
CA CYS A 15 14.18 -8.37 -1.61
C CYS A 15 14.01 -6.86 -1.80
N VAL A 16 12.78 -6.35 -1.71
CA VAL A 16 12.51 -4.91 -1.82
C VAL A 16 13.12 -4.14 -0.63
N ALA A 17 12.94 -4.63 0.59
CA ALA A 17 13.56 -4.02 1.78
C ALA A 17 15.10 -4.02 1.70
N GLY A 18 15.70 -5.10 1.19
CA GLY A 18 17.13 -5.20 0.94
C GLY A 18 17.62 -4.22 -0.13
N ALA A 19 16.87 -4.06 -1.23
CA ALA A 19 17.18 -3.10 -2.28
C ALA A 19 17.17 -1.64 -1.77
N ILE A 20 16.22 -1.30 -0.88
CA ILE A 20 16.16 0.03 -0.22
C ILE A 20 17.42 0.28 0.62
N ALA A 21 17.82 -0.69 1.44
CA ALA A 21 19.03 -0.58 2.25
C ALA A 21 20.30 -0.45 1.41
N MET A 22 20.35 -1.09 0.23
CA MET A 22 21.48 -0.97 -0.70
C MET A 22 21.50 0.38 -1.43
N LEU A 23 20.35 0.86 -1.94
CA LEU A 23 20.23 2.16 -2.59
C LEU A 23 20.60 3.32 -1.67
N ALA A 24 20.12 3.27 -0.41
CA ALA A 24 20.45 4.27 0.60
C ALA A 24 21.96 4.29 0.96
N ARG A 25 22.67 3.16 0.81
CA ARG A 25 24.12 3.07 1.02
C ARG A 25 24.93 3.47 -0.21
N ALA A 26 24.43 3.23 -1.42
CA ALA A 26 25.16 3.45 -2.67
C ALA A 26 25.23 4.93 -3.08
N HIS A 27 24.24 5.74 -2.71
CA HIS A 27 24.20 7.16 -3.06
C HIS A 27 23.93 8.05 -1.83
N PRO A 28 24.97 8.45 -1.09
CA PRO A 28 24.82 9.29 0.11
C PRO A 28 24.45 10.76 -0.18
N ALA A 29 24.51 11.18 -1.45
CA ALA A 29 24.25 12.56 -1.90
C ALA A 29 22.92 12.71 -2.67
N ILE A 30 21.91 11.88 -2.35
CA ILE A 30 20.57 12.05 -2.92
C ILE A 30 19.86 13.19 -2.18
N ALA A 31 19.26 14.12 -2.92
CA ALA A 31 18.44 15.16 -2.31
C ALA A 31 17.28 14.49 -1.54
N PRO A 32 16.93 14.96 -0.32
CA PRO A 32 15.82 14.41 0.47
C PRO A 32 14.52 14.13 -0.30
N PRO A 33 14.07 14.99 -1.26
CA PRO A 33 12.89 14.70 -2.06
C PRO A 33 13.04 13.48 -2.99
N ASP A 34 14.21 13.23 -3.56
CA ASP A 34 14.42 12.13 -4.51
C ASP A 34 14.43 10.75 -3.83
N LEU A 35 14.97 10.69 -2.60
CA LEU A 35 14.86 9.51 -1.72
C LEU A 35 13.41 9.25 -1.34
N PHE A 36 12.64 10.31 -1.06
CA PHE A 36 11.24 10.21 -0.72
C PHE A 36 10.41 9.66 -1.89
N PHE A 37 10.52 10.23 -3.09
CA PHE A 37 9.76 9.78 -4.26
C PHE A 37 10.16 8.37 -4.73
N SER A 38 11.45 8.04 -4.68
CA SER A 38 11.94 6.69 -5.00
C SER A 38 11.45 5.65 -3.99
N GLY A 39 11.47 6.00 -2.70
CA GLY A 39 10.90 5.18 -1.62
C GLY A 39 9.40 4.96 -1.81
N LEU A 40 8.65 6.02 -2.13
CA LEU A 40 7.22 5.95 -2.42
C LEU A 40 6.93 5.02 -3.61
N PHE A 41 7.67 5.18 -4.71
CA PHE A 41 7.48 4.39 -5.92
C PHE A 41 7.71 2.89 -5.67
N VAL A 42 8.82 2.54 -5.04
CA VAL A 42 9.17 1.15 -4.72
C VAL A 42 8.17 0.53 -3.74
N PHE A 43 7.73 1.32 -2.77
CA PHE A 43 6.70 0.92 -1.83
C PHE A 43 5.35 0.67 -2.49
N PHE A 44 4.93 1.55 -3.41
CA PHE A 44 3.74 1.33 -4.22
C PHE A 44 3.86 0.05 -5.04
N VAL A 45 5.00 -0.18 -5.70
CA VAL A 45 5.26 -1.41 -6.44
C VAL A 45 5.11 -2.64 -5.54
N PHE A 46 5.68 -2.63 -4.33
CA PHE A 46 5.52 -3.71 -3.37
C PHE A 46 4.05 -3.95 -2.98
N VAL A 47 3.33 -2.87 -2.68
CA VAL A 47 1.91 -2.94 -2.29
C VAL A 47 1.04 -3.49 -3.41
N PHE A 48 1.26 -3.04 -4.64
CA PHE A 48 0.47 -3.48 -5.79
C PHE A 48 0.79 -4.91 -6.22
N LEU A 49 2.07 -5.31 -6.22
CA LEU A 49 2.48 -6.68 -6.52
C LEU A 49 1.93 -7.66 -5.47
N TRP A 50 2.02 -7.30 -4.19
CA TRP A 50 1.51 -8.15 -3.12
C TRP A 50 -0.02 -8.16 -3.06
N ALA A 51 -0.71 -7.05 -3.33
CA ALA A 51 -2.16 -7.01 -3.44
C ALA A 51 -2.67 -7.95 -4.56
N GLY A 52 -2.02 -7.93 -5.73
CA GLY A 52 -2.35 -8.84 -6.82
C GLY A 52 -2.11 -10.31 -6.48
N TRP A 53 -1.04 -10.62 -5.76
CA TRP A 53 -0.73 -11.98 -5.33
C TRP A 53 -1.68 -12.51 -4.24
N TRP A 54 -2.07 -11.65 -3.30
CA TRP A 54 -3.02 -11.98 -2.23
C TRP A 54 -4.40 -12.32 -2.76
N ASP A 55 -4.87 -11.60 -3.79
CA ASP A 55 -6.18 -11.85 -4.41
C ASP A 55 -6.28 -13.24 -5.03
N GLU A 56 -5.18 -13.78 -5.56
CA GLU A 56 -5.12 -15.16 -6.06
C GLU A 56 -4.99 -16.21 -4.96
N ALA A 57 -4.31 -15.89 -3.85
CA ALA A 57 -4.05 -16.84 -2.77
C ALA A 57 -5.31 -17.15 -1.93
N VAL A 58 -6.25 -16.20 -1.85
CA VAL A 58 -7.43 -16.26 -0.99
C VAL A 58 -8.66 -16.91 -1.67
N ASN A 59 -8.60 -17.21 -2.97
CA ASN A 59 -9.73 -17.86 -3.67
C ASN A 59 -9.89 -19.36 -3.38
N ASP A 60 -9.13 -19.93 -2.44
CA ASP A 60 -9.29 -21.32 -2.02
C ASP A 60 -10.45 -21.43 -1.00
N ASN A 61 -11.39 -22.36 -1.22
CA ASN A 61 -12.63 -22.54 -0.42
C ASN A 61 -12.38 -23.23 0.93
N ALA A 62 -11.14 -23.57 1.25
CA ALA A 62 -10.78 -24.17 2.53
C ALA A 62 -10.93 -23.18 3.70
N GLN A 63 -11.25 -23.69 4.89
CA GLN A 63 -11.23 -22.87 6.10
C GLN A 63 -9.84 -22.28 6.30
N PRO A 64 -9.73 -20.97 6.64
CA PRO A 64 -8.45 -20.32 6.75
C PRO A 64 -7.68 -20.83 7.96
N SER A 65 -6.46 -21.31 7.71
CA SER A 65 -5.54 -21.76 8.76
C SER A 65 -5.11 -20.60 9.68
N LEU A 66 -4.60 -20.90 10.88
CA LEU A 66 -4.06 -19.87 11.78
C LEU A 66 -2.93 -19.06 11.13
N ALA A 67 -2.05 -19.71 10.37
CA ALA A 67 -0.99 -19.04 9.63
C ALA A 67 -1.57 -18.07 8.57
N GLU A 68 -2.60 -18.50 7.84
CA GLU A 68 -3.28 -17.64 6.86
C GLU A 68 -3.91 -16.42 7.54
N ARG A 69 -4.57 -16.60 8.68
CA ARG A 69 -5.19 -15.50 9.45
C ARG A 69 -4.14 -14.49 9.93
N THR A 70 -3.00 -14.96 10.43
CA THR A 70 -1.91 -14.08 10.90
C THR A 70 -1.31 -13.29 9.75
N VAL A 71 -1.02 -13.95 8.61
CA VAL A 71 -0.49 -13.29 7.41
C VAL A 71 -1.51 -12.31 6.84
N ALA A 72 -2.80 -12.68 6.78
CA ALA A 72 -3.87 -11.81 6.32
C ALA A 72 -3.99 -10.55 7.18
N THR A 73 -3.93 -10.72 8.50
CA THR A 73 -4.05 -9.61 9.47
C THR A 73 -2.82 -8.71 9.41
N GLY A 74 -1.62 -9.30 9.34
CA GLY A 74 -0.38 -8.56 9.14
C GLY A 74 -0.39 -7.75 7.85
N TRP A 75 -0.86 -8.35 6.76
CA TRP A 75 -1.03 -7.65 5.48
C TRP A 75 -2.00 -6.48 5.57
N LEU A 76 -3.17 -6.69 6.19
CA LEU A 76 -4.18 -5.65 6.35
C LEU A 76 -3.63 -4.44 7.11
N TRP A 77 -2.92 -4.68 8.21
CA TRP A 77 -2.29 -3.62 9.00
C TRP A 77 -1.13 -2.96 8.28
N MET A 78 -0.26 -3.73 7.64
CA MET A 78 0.82 -3.20 6.85
C MET A 78 0.26 -2.29 5.75
N ARG A 79 -0.72 -2.74 4.96
CA ARG A 79 -1.41 -1.94 3.95
C ARG A 79 -2.01 -0.66 4.53
N ARG A 80 -2.65 -0.73 5.70
CA ARG A 80 -3.20 0.45 6.38
C ARG A 80 -2.09 1.44 6.76
N LEU A 81 -1.06 1.01 7.46
CA LEU A 81 0.09 1.85 7.83
C LEU A 81 0.73 2.50 6.60
N VAL A 82 0.90 1.69 5.56
CA VAL A 82 1.48 2.08 4.29
C VAL A 82 0.66 3.20 3.64
N CYS A 83 -0.63 2.93 3.43
CA CYS A 83 -1.50 3.84 2.70
C CYS A 83 -1.81 5.09 3.50
N TRP A 84 -2.01 4.96 4.81
CA TRP A 84 -2.28 6.08 5.69
C TRP A 84 -1.03 6.96 5.87
N GLY A 85 0.15 6.35 5.99
CA GLY A 85 1.42 7.08 6.02
C GLY A 85 1.67 7.84 4.73
N GLY A 86 1.50 7.20 3.57
CA GLY A 86 1.62 7.87 2.27
C GLY A 86 0.60 9.00 2.11
N ALA A 87 -0.66 8.76 2.49
CA ALA A 87 -1.71 9.78 2.42
C ALA A 87 -1.40 10.97 3.31
N PHE A 88 -0.93 10.72 4.54
CA PHE A 88 -0.52 11.74 5.48
C PHE A 88 0.58 12.63 4.89
N VAL A 89 1.61 12.05 4.28
CA VAL A 89 2.67 12.85 3.66
C VAL A 89 2.17 13.64 2.45
N CYS A 90 1.37 13.03 1.57
CA CYS A 90 0.78 13.74 0.43
C CYS A 90 -0.09 14.93 0.88
N LEU A 91 -0.89 14.75 1.92
CA LEU A 91 -1.72 15.81 2.48
C LEU A 91 -0.90 16.88 3.22
N LEU A 92 0.19 16.50 3.90
CA LEU A 92 1.11 17.47 4.49
C LEU A 92 1.78 18.36 3.43
N ILE A 93 2.21 17.78 2.30
CA ILE A 93 2.77 18.54 1.18
C ILE A 93 1.72 19.51 0.62
N ALA A 94 0.49 19.04 0.41
CA ALA A 94 -0.59 19.91 -0.06
C ALA A 94 -0.89 21.05 0.95
N ALA A 95 -0.88 20.74 2.25
CA ALA A 95 -1.12 21.72 3.31
C ALA A 95 0.01 22.75 3.42
N SER A 96 1.27 22.35 3.29
CA SER A 96 2.40 23.29 3.33
C SER A 96 2.34 24.27 2.16
N MET A 97 2.03 23.78 0.96
CA MET A 97 1.85 24.63 -0.23
C MET A 97 0.66 25.58 -0.09
N PHE A 98 -0.40 25.18 0.64
CA PHE A 98 -1.53 26.05 0.94
C PHE A 98 -1.16 27.19 1.89
N VAL A 99 -0.41 26.88 2.96
CA VAL A 99 0.03 27.86 3.96
C VAL A 99 1.00 28.89 3.36
N GLU A 100 1.89 28.47 2.46
CA GLU A 100 2.85 29.35 1.78
C GLU A 100 2.22 30.21 0.66
N GLY A 101 0.96 29.94 0.31
CA GLY A 101 0.25 30.59 -0.79
C GLY A 101 0.53 29.91 -2.13
N ILE A 102 -0.50 29.27 -2.69
CA ILE A 102 -0.38 28.48 -3.92
C ILE A 102 -0.18 29.41 -5.13
N GLN A 103 0.95 29.24 -5.82
CA GLN A 103 1.20 29.92 -7.09
C GLN A 103 0.50 29.17 -8.26
N PRO A 104 0.13 29.85 -9.37
CA PRO A 104 -0.56 29.21 -10.49
C PRO A 104 0.18 27.99 -11.07
N GLY A 105 1.51 28.04 -11.13
CA GLY A 105 2.34 26.92 -11.61
C GLY A 105 2.39 25.71 -10.67
N GLN A 106 2.00 25.88 -9.41
CA GLN A 106 2.00 24.84 -8.38
C GLN A 106 0.66 24.12 -8.24
N VAL A 107 -0.41 24.67 -8.82
CA VAL A 107 -1.76 24.09 -8.79
C VAL A 107 -1.79 22.62 -9.22
N PRO A 108 -1.12 22.19 -10.32
CA PRO A 108 -1.10 20.78 -10.71
C PRO A 108 -0.50 19.85 -9.65
N ALA A 109 0.55 20.29 -8.95
CA ALA A 109 1.20 19.50 -7.90
C ALA A 109 0.30 19.33 -6.67
N VAL A 110 -0.43 20.38 -6.28
CA VAL A 110 -1.41 20.31 -5.19
C VAL A 110 -2.56 19.36 -5.54
N VAL A 111 -3.12 19.50 -6.75
CA VAL A 111 -4.19 18.61 -7.23
C VAL A 111 -3.72 17.15 -7.25
N LEU A 112 -2.51 16.89 -7.72
CA LEU A 112 -1.93 15.55 -7.73
C LEU A 112 -1.74 15.01 -6.31
N ALA A 113 -1.15 15.79 -5.40
CA ALA A 113 -0.92 15.39 -4.02
C ALA A 113 -2.23 15.03 -3.29
N VAL A 114 -3.27 15.86 -3.44
CA VAL A 114 -4.59 15.59 -2.86
C VAL A 114 -5.24 14.35 -3.48
N SER A 115 -5.16 14.21 -4.81
CA SER A 115 -5.75 13.07 -5.53
C SER A 115 -5.07 11.75 -5.12
N VAL A 116 -3.74 11.72 -5.08
CA VAL A 116 -2.96 10.55 -4.63
C VAL A 116 -3.25 10.25 -3.16
N GLY A 117 -3.29 11.27 -2.29
CA GLY A 117 -3.65 11.12 -0.89
C GLY A 117 -5.05 10.52 -0.69
N GLY A 118 -6.03 10.97 -1.48
CA GLY A 118 -7.40 10.43 -1.47
C GLY A 118 -7.47 8.97 -1.90
N VAL A 119 -6.80 8.61 -3.00
CA VAL A 119 -6.70 7.23 -3.48
C VAL A 119 -6.04 6.33 -2.43
N LEU A 120 -4.99 6.81 -1.78
CA LEU A 120 -4.32 6.11 -0.69
C LEU A 120 -5.24 5.87 0.51
N ILE A 121 -6.00 6.88 0.95
CA ILE A 121 -6.98 6.70 2.03
C ILE A 121 -8.00 5.62 1.67
N TRP A 122 -8.53 5.67 0.44
CA TRP A 122 -9.48 4.68 -0.05
C TRP A 122 -8.88 3.26 -0.08
N ALA A 123 -7.67 3.11 -0.62
CA ALA A 123 -6.93 1.85 -0.66
C ALA A 123 -6.57 1.33 0.75
N GLY A 124 -6.31 2.21 1.71
CA GLY A 124 -6.08 1.86 3.11
C GLY A 124 -7.34 1.33 3.80
N LEU A 125 -8.49 1.96 3.53
CA LEU A 125 -9.78 1.61 4.15
C LEU A 125 -10.32 0.27 3.63
N LYS A 126 -10.57 0.18 2.33
CA LYS A 126 -11.20 -1.00 1.71
C LYS A 126 -10.15 -1.88 1.05
N GLY A 127 -9.23 -1.24 0.33
CA GLY A 127 -8.26 -1.85 -0.56
C GLY A 127 -8.91 -2.50 -1.77
N SER A 128 -8.09 -2.96 -2.72
CA SER A 128 -8.58 -3.41 -4.02
C SER A 128 -9.48 -4.65 -3.94
N GLY A 129 -10.66 -4.53 -4.54
CA GLY A 129 -11.54 -5.62 -4.91
C GLY A 129 -10.98 -6.44 -6.07
N ARG A 130 -11.63 -7.56 -6.36
CA ARG A 130 -11.28 -8.50 -7.43
C ARG A 130 -11.35 -7.85 -8.81
N VAL A 131 -12.24 -6.88 -9.00
CA VAL A 131 -12.45 -6.19 -10.28
C VAL A 131 -11.47 -5.01 -10.46
N ARG A 132 -10.56 -4.78 -9.50
CA ARG A 132 -9.56 -3.68 -9.51
C ARG A 132 -10.21 -2.30 -9.74
N GLY A 133 -11.43 -2.11 -9.23
CA GLY A 133 -12.18 -0.87 -9.31
C GLY A 133 -13.00 -0.62 -8.03
N MET A 134 -13.52 0.60 -7.87
CA MET A 134 -14.28 0.99 -6.66
C MET A 134 -15.58 0.24 -6.42
N SER A 135 -16.09 -0.48 -7.42
CA SER A 135 -17.42 -1.09 -7.40
C SER A 135 -17.53 -2.30 -6.47
N ASP A 136 -16.48 -3.11 -6.34
CA ASP A 136 -16.53 -4.37 -5.59
C ASP A 136 -15.69 -4.39 -4.30
N ASP A 137 -14.84 -3.39 -4.11
CA ASP A 137 -14.01 -3.16 -2.92
C ASP A 137 -14.73 -3.42 -1.58
N ALA A 138 -15.92 -2.83 -1.42
CA ALA A 138 -16.66 -2.91 -0.16
C ALA A 138 -17.18 -4.33 0.11
N ALA A 139 -17.67 -5.01 -0.94
CA ALA A 139 -18.17 -6.38 -0.84
C ALA A 139 -17.02 -7.34 -0.53
N VAL A 140 -15.90 -7.21 -1.24
CA VAL A 140 -14.70 -8.04 -1.03
C VAL A 140 -14.11 -7.81 0.36
N HIS A 141 -14.09 -6.57 0.85
CA HIS A 141 -13.65 -6.30 2.21
C HIS A 141 -14.56 -6.97 3.26
N ALA A 142 -15.87 -6.93 3.07
CA ALA A 142 -16.83 -7.59 3.96
C ALA A 142 -16.70 -9.12 3.94
N GLU A 143 -16.47 -9.73 2.77
CA GLU A 143 -16.17 -11.16 2.64
C GLU A 143 -14.91 -11.55 3.40
N ARG A 144 -13.82 -10.78 3.25
CA ARG A 144 -12.55 -11.02 3.94
C ARG A 144 -12.68 -10.85 5.45
N ARG A 145 -13.42 -9.82 5.89
CA ARG A 145 -13.73 -9.59 7.30
C ARG A 145 -14.42 -10.82 7.91
N LYS A 146 -15.43 -11.38 7.21
CA LYS A 146 -16.13 -12.60 7.65
C LYS A 146 -15.22 -13.83 7.64
N ARG A 147 -14.42 -14.04 6.58
CA ARG A 147 -13.51 -15.18 6.44
C ARG A 147 -12.45 -15.21 7.55
N TYR A 148 -11.84 -14.07 7.85
CA TYR A 148 -10.73 -13.98 8.81
C TYR A 148 -11.17 -13.64 10.24
N GLY A 149 -12.45 -13.35 10.47
CA GLY A 149 -12.97 -12.98 11.79
C GLY A 149 -12.48 -11.61 12.27
N TRP A 150 -12.20 -10.68 11.35
CA TRP A 150 -11.82 -9.32 11.71
C TRP A 150 -13.03 -8.56 12.26
N TRP A 151 -12.83 -7.80 13.33
CA TRP A 151 -13.89 -7.01 13.96
C TRP A 151 -13.95 -5.55 13.47
N PHE A 152 -13.02 -5.15 12.60
CA PHE A 152 -12.75 -3.77 12.17
C PHE A 152 -12.66 -3.62 10.65
#